data_AF-A0A316HEW9-F1
#
_entry.id   AF-A0A316HEW9-F1
#
_cell.length_a   1.000
_cell.length_b   1.000
_cell.length_c   1.000
_cell.angle_alpha   90.00
_cell.angle_beta   90.00
_cell.angle_gamma   90.00
#
_symmetry.space_group_name_H-M   'P 1'
#
loop_
_entity.id
_entity.type
_entity.pdbx_description
1 polymer ?
#
loop_
_entity_poly.entity_id
_entity_poly.type
_entity_poly.pdbx_seq_one_letter_code
_entity_poly.pdbx_strand_id
1 'polypeptide(L)'
;MAIKNYINIIAGLVKSTNRKKEMVNAVFEFEFNNQVIEFDISDKDLMINATEMGKIFGKSPFEFLQLSQTKAFIAELKSMEMPYTEAEAERGVGKSSAELEERIFVNKINGADQGLWMCEILALKFAGWLNPKFEVWVYSTIREFLPNLRDNNEAYKQIVKLEDQLDKLVKRLQGNADFQIYMQLQEKLKKLPYRIKRNNQATLKQYRQLKAI
;
A
#
# COMPACT_ATOMS: atom_id res chain seq x y z
N MET A 1 -26.87 13.93 -19.54
CA MET A 1 -25.65 13.09 -19.64
C MET A 1 -24.73 13.17 -18.40
N ALA A 2 -25.06 13.97 -17.36
CA ALA A 2 -24.21 14.17 -16.18
C ALA A 2 -24.49 13.23 -14.97
N ILE A 3 -25.66 12.59 -14.89
CA ILE A 3 -26.05 11.75 -13.74
C ILE A 3 -25.39 10.35 -13.74
N LYS A 4 -24.93 9.86 -14.91
CA LYS A 4 -24.20 8.60 -15.04
C LYS A 4 -22.80 8.64 -14.41
N ASN A 5 -22.22 9.82 -14.17
CA ASN A 5 -20.90 9.95 -13.53
C ASN A 5 -20.97 9.89 -11.99
N TYR A 6 -22.07 10.30 -11.35
CA TYR A 6 -22.14 10.37 -9.88
C TYR A 6 -22.35 9.01 -9.21
N ILE A 7 -23.07 8.09 -9.86
CA ILE A 7 -23.35 6.73 -9.34
C ILE A 7 -22.11 5.82 -9.43
N ASN A 8 -21.24 6.03 -10.43
CA ASN A 8 -19.98 5.28 -10.55
C ASN A 8 -18.95 5.70 -9.50
N ILE A 9 -19.00 6.95 -9.01
CA ILE A 9 -18.10 7.46 -7.97
C ILE A 9 -18.49 6.87 -6.61
N ILE A 10 -19.77 6.85 -6.24
CA ILE A 10 -20.23 6.27 -4.96
C ILE A 10 -20.12 4.73 -4.97
N ALA A 11 -20.42 4.06 -6.10
CA ALA A 11 -20.18 2.62 -6.23
C ALA A 11 -18.68 2.25 -6.33
N GLY A 12 -17.83 3.20 -6.71
CA GLY A 12 -16.37 3.07 -6.68
C GLY A 12 -15.80 3.21 -5.26
N LEU A 13 -16.32 4.16 -4.48
CA LEU A 13 -15.92 4.42 -3.10
C LEU A 13 -16.37 3.30 -2.14
N VAL A 14 -17.56 2.71 -2.34
CA VAL A 14 -17.99 1.53 -1.54
C VAL A 14 -17.27 0.25 -2.00
N LYS A 15 -16.75 0.20 -3.23
CA LYS A 15 -15.90 -0.91 -3.70
C LYS A 15 -14.45 -0.80 -3.26
N SER A 16 -13.94 0.39 -2.89
CA SER A 16 -12.59 0.50 -2.32
C SER A 16 -12.52 -0.03 -0.89
N THR A 17 -13.62 -0.05 -0.15
CA THR A 17 -13.66 -0.57 1.23
C THR A 17 -13.79 -2.10 1.32
N ASN A 18 -13.88 -2.81 0.19
CA ASN A 18 -13.93 -4.28 0.17
C ASN A 18 -13.25 -4.91 -1.07
N ARG A 19 -12.29 -4.21 -1.67
CA ARG A 19 -11.32 -4.86 -2.55
C ARG A 19 -10.38 -5.66 -1.66
N LYS A 20 -10.47 -7.00 -1.73
CA LYS A 20 -9.30 -7.85 -1.58
C LYS A 20 -8.13 -7.15 -2.28
N LYS A 21 -7.08 -6.83 -1.52
CA LYS A 21 -5.71 -6.47 -1.94
C LYS A 21 -5.43 -6.93 -3.37
N GLU A 22 -5.75 -6.11 -4.36
CA GLU A 22 -4.88 -6.00 -5.53
C GLU A 22 -3.75 -5.14 -4.98
N MET A 23 -2.67 -5.79 -4.54
CA MET A 23 -1.44 -5.11 -4.19
C MET A 23 -1.05 -4.36 -5.45
N VAL A 24 -1.16 -3.03 -5.38
CA VAL A 24 -0.51 -2.18 -6.35
C VAL A 24 0.96 -2.56 -6.20
N ASN A 25 1.56 -3.17 -7.22
CA ASN A 25 3.02 -3.25 -7.33
C ASN A 25 3.49 -1.80 -7.38
N ALA A 26 3.70 -1.20 -6.21
CA ALA A 26 4.19 0.14 -6.05
C ALA A 26 5.69 -0.01 -5.86
N VAL A 27 6.40 -0.12 -6.99
CA VAL A 27 7.83 0.15 -7.00
C VAL A 27 7.97 1.66 -6.89
N PHE A 28 8.57 2.14 -5.80
CA PHE A 28 8.93 3.55 -5.70
C PHE A 28 10.35 3.71 -6.22
N GLU A 29 10.48 4.49 -7.29
CA GLU A 29 11.76 4.88 -7.87
C GLU A 29 12.15 6.24 -7.29
N PHE A 30 13.29 6.28 -6.62
CA PHE A 30 13.90 7.53 -6.19
C PHE A 30 15.19 7.78 -6.93
N GLU A 31 15.30 8.93 -7.59
CA GLU A 31 16.54 9.32 -8.28
C GLU A 31 17.47 10.08 -7.32
N PHE A 32 18.68 9.56 -7.13
CA PHE A 32 19.77 10.25 -6.43
C PHE A 32 21.04 10.20 -7.28
N ASN A 33 21.59 11.37 -7.64
CA ASN A 33 22.77 11.49 -8.51
C ASN A 33 22.67 10.66 -9.82
N ASN A 34 21.54 10.73 -10.53
CA ASN A 34 21.25 9.96 -11.75
C ASN A 34 21.23 8.43 -11.55
N GLN A 35 21.02 7.97 -10.31
CA GLN A 35 20.84 6.55 -10.00
C GLN A 35 19.46 6.36 -9.41
N VAL A 36 18.73 5.38 -9.93
CA VAL A 36 17.40 5.01 -9.44
C VAL A 36 17.55 4.01 -8.31
N ILE A 37 16.96 4.33 -7.15
CA ILE A 37 16.82 3.44 -6.02
C ILE A 37 15.38 2.93 -6.04
N GLU A 38 15.22 1.64 -6.28
CA GLU A 38 13.93 0.97 -6.31
C GLU A 38 13.56 0.44 -4.93
N PHE A 39 12.37 0.79 -4.46
CA PHE A 39 11.75 0.19 -3.27
C PHE A 39 10.57 -0.67 -3.73
N ASP A 40 10.73 -1.99 -3.65
CA ASP A 40 9.66 -2.93 -3.96
C ASP A 40 8.73 -3.10 -2.75
N ILE A 41 7.55 -2.45 -2.79
CA ILE A 41 6.51 -2.53 -1.76
C ILE A 41 5.42 -3.54 -2.15
N SER A 42 5.69 -4.41 -3.14
CA SER A 42 4.73 -5.40 -3.62
C SER A 42 4.55 -6.61 -2.71
N ASP A 43 5.44 -6.83 -1.74
CA ASP A 43 5.37 -7.96 -0.82
C ASP A 43 4.96 -7.55 0.60
N LYS A 44 4.33 -8.47 1.32
CA LYS A 44 3.82 -8.23 2.68
C LYS A 44 4.96 -8.01 3.68
N ASP A 45 6.15 -8.48 3.38
CA ASP A 45 7.36 -8.31 4.18
C ASP A 45 8.34 -7.39 3.42
N LEU A 46 8.20 -6.07 3.60
CA LEU A 46 9.04 -5.06 2.95
C LEU A 46 10.50 -5.22 3.36
N MET A 47 11.27 -5.92 2.52
CA MET A 47 12.70 -6.11 2.68
C MET A 47 13.42 -5.39 1.53
N ILE A 48 14.45 -4.61 1.88
CA ILE A 48 15.23 -3.81 0.94
C ILE A 48 16.56 -4.51 0.71
N ASN A 49 16.97 -4.65 -0.55
CA ASN A 49 18.28 -5.20 -0.91
C ASN A 49 19.39 -4.18 -0.59
N ALA A 50 20.00 -4.33 0.58
CA ALA A 50 21.10 -3.49 1.06
C ALA A 50 22.38 -3.68 0.23
N THR A 51 22.55 -4.83 -0.43
CA THR A 51 23.68 -5.04 -1.33
C THR A 51 23.60 -4.13 -2.56
N GLU A 52 22.43 -4.04 -3.21
CA GLU A 52 22.25 -3.10 -4.34
C GLU A 52 22.38 -1.65 -3.89
N MET A 53 21.80 -1.29 -2.74
CA MET A 53 21.91 0.07 -2.20
C MET A 53 23.36 0.45 -1.86
N GLY A 54 24.15 -0.48 -1.31
CA GLY A 54 25.56 -0.26 -0.98
C GLY A 54 26.47 -0.09 -2.19
N LYS A 55 26.19 -0.78 -3.31
CA LYS A 55 26.97 -0.67 -4.56
C LYS A 55 27.05 0.76 -5.07
N ILE A 56 25.96 1.51 -5.00
CA ILE A 56 25.85 2.91 -5.42
C ILE A 56 26.92 3.79 -4.75
N PHE A 57 27.25 3.50 -3.50
CA PHE A 57 28.17 4.28 -2.68
C PHE A 57 29.52 3.60 -2.45
N GLY A 58 29.76 2.44 -3.08
CA GLY A 58 30.96 1.64 -2.89
C GLY A 58 31.14 1.16 -1.44
N LYS A 59 30.04 0.91 -0.72
CA LYS A 59 30.04 0.52 0.70
C LYS A 59 29.41 -0.84 0.92
N SER A 60 30.01 -1.65 1.78
CA SER A 60 29.51 -2.99 2.08
C SER A 60 28.48 -2.95 3.22
N PRO A 61 27.29 -3.54 3.05
CA PRO A 61 26.33 -3.65 4.15
C PRO A 61 26.83 -4.56 5.28
N PHE A 62 27.80 -5.46 5.01
CA PHE A 62 28.42 -6.27 6.07
C PHE A 62 29.30 -5.44 7.00
N GLU A 63 30.02 -4.43 6.49
CA GLU A 63 30.80 -3.50 7.34
C GLU A 63 29.88 -2.72 8.28
N PHE A 64 28.74 -2.27 7.75
CA PHE A 64 27.70 -1.61 8.53
C PHE A 64 27.18 -2.49 9.68
N LEU A 65 26.90 -3.78 9.42
CA LEU A 65 26.45 -4.73 10.44
C LEU A 65 27.51 -5.00 11.52
N GLN A 66 28.80 -4.78 11.23
CA GLN A 66 29.86 -4.97 12.23
C GLN A 66 29.98 -3.83 13.24
N LEU A 67 29.45 -2.65 12.94
CA LEU A 67 29.53 -1.48 13.82
C LEU A 67 28.81 -1.73 15.14
N SER A 68 29.43 -1.33 16.26
CA SER A 68 28.86 -1.48 17.61
C SER A 68 27.49 -0.81 17.73
N GLN A 69 27.35 0.39 17.17
CA GLN A 69 26.08 1.11 17.17
C GLN A 69 24.99 0.38 16.35
N THR A 70 25.35 -0.27 15.24
CA THR A 70 24.40 -1.06 14.43
C THR A 70 23.97 -2.31 15.17
N LYS A 71 24.89 -3.01 15.85
CA LYS A 71 24.57 -4.17 16.69
C LYS A 71 23.62 -3.79 17.84
N ALA A 72 23.88 -2.67 18.51
CA ALA A 72 22.99 -2.13 19.54
C ALA A 72 21.61 -1.79 18.97
N PHE A 73 21.57 -1.15 17.79
CA PHE A 73 20.31 -0.84 17.12
C PHE A 73 19.50 -2.08 16.76
N ILE A 74 20.13 -3.13 16.25
CA ILE A 74 19.47 -4.41 15.94
C ILE A 74 18.94 -5.07 17.21
N ALA A 75 19.67 -4.98 18.34
CA ALA A 75 19.19 -5.48 19.62
C ALA A 75 17.91 -4.76 20.08
N GLU A 76 17.82 -3.44 19.89
CA GLU A 76 16.59 -2.67 20.13
C GLU A 76 15.47 -3.08 19.16
N LEU A 77 15.76 -3.32 17.87
CA LEU A 77 14.75 -3.82 16.94
C LEU A 77 14.19 -5.18 17.34
N LYS A 78 15.00 -6.05 17.95
CA LYS A 78 14.56 -7.35 18.49
C LYS A 78 13.65 -7.21 19.72
N SER A 79 13.79 -6.13 20.49
CA SER A 79 13.01 -5.89 21.72
C SER A 79 11.66 -5.22 21.44
N MET A 80 11.50 -4.56 20.29
CA MET A 80 10.24 -3.91 19.91
C MET A 80 9.13 -4.93 19.61
N GLU A 81 7.94 -4.70 20.16
CA GLU A 81 6.71 -5.39 19.76
C GLU A 81 6.27 -4.90 18.36
N MET A 82 6.94 -5.38 17.34
CA MET A 82 6.60 -5.10 15.95
C MET A 82 5.72 -6.22 15.40
N PRO A 83 4.46 -5.98 14.97
CA PRO A 83 3.87 -6.77 13.92
C PRO A 83 4.41 -6.24 12.58
N TYR A 84 5.26 -7.00 11.87
CA TYR A 84 5.64 -6.58 10.52
C TYR A 84 4.51 -6.87 9.52
N THR A 85 3.55 -7.75 9.88
CA THR A 85 2.32 -7.97 9.12
C THR A 85 1.12 -8.32 10.02
N GLU A 86 -0.09 -8.13 9.51
CA GLU A 86 -1.35 -8.66 10.09
C GLU A 86 -1.23 -10.17 10.38
N ALA A 87 -0.54 -10.92 9.52
CA ALA A 87 -0.31 -12.36 9.67
C ALA A 87 0.71 -12.72 10.76
N GLU A 88 1.55 -11.78 11.18
CA GLU A 88 2.45 -11.96 12.33
C GLU A 88 1.79 -11.55 13.64
N ALA A 89 0.87 -10.58 13.62
CA ALA A 89 0.07 -10.20 14.79
C ALA A 89 -0.81 -11.38 15.28
N GLU A 90 -1.27 -12.24 14.37
CA GLU A 90 -2.05 -13.45 14.70
C GLU A 90 -1.19 -14.62 15.21
N ARG A 91 0.10 -14.64 14.87
CA ARG A 91 1.09 -15.64 15.34
C ARG A 91 1.69 -15.20 16.66
N GLY A 92 0.84 -15.11 17.68
CA GLY A 92 1.30 -14.96 19.05
C GLY A 92 2.25 -16.09 19.46
N VAL A 93 3.17 -15.78 20.38
CA VAL A 93 4.07 -16.67 21.13
C VAL A 93 5.53 -16.79 20.62
N GLY A 94 6.47 -16.42 21.49
CA GLY A 94 7.77 -17.08 21.70
C GLY A 94 8.69 -17.27 20.49
N LYS A 95 9.03 -16.20 19.76
CA LYS A 95 10.02 -16.28 18.67
C LYS A 95 11.43 -16.42 19.24
N SER A 96 12.19 -17.38 18.71
CA SER A 96 13.62 -17.54 19.00
C SER A 96 14.41 -16.31 18.53
N SER A 97 15.61 -16.10 19.09
CA SER A 97 16.48 -14.99 18.66
C SER A 97 16.83 -15.07 17.17
N ALA A 98 16.87 -16.26 16.57
CA ALA A 98 17.15 -16.44 15.15
C ALA A 98 15.97 -15.98 14.28
N GLU A 99 14.74 -16.38 14.63
CA GLU A 99 13.53 -15.96 13.92
C GLU A 99 13.29 -14.44 14.04
N LEU A 100 13.69 -13.82 15.15
CA LEU A 100 13.67 -12.36 15.28
C LEU A 100 14.71 -11.68 14.40
N GLU A 101 15.86 -12.30 14.19
CA GLU A 101 16.93 -11.76 13.35
C GLU A 101 16.59 -11.84 11.87
N GLU A 102 16.01 -12.95 11.41
CA GLU A 102 15.57 -13.13 10.02
C GLU A 102 14.49 -12.11 9.60
N ARG A 103 13.70 -11.60 10.55
CA ARG A 103 12.75 -10.50 10.32
C ARG A 103 13.42 -9.13 10.15
N ILE A 104 14.64 -8.98 10.64
CA ILE A 104 15.39 -7.72 10.61
C ILE A 104 16.32 -7.71 9.40
N PHE A 105 17.03 -8.79 9.14
CA PHE A 105 17.83 -8.95 7.93
C PHE A 105 18.04 -10.42 7.58
N VAL A 106 18.21 -10.70 6.28
CA VAL A 106 18.53 -12.03 5.77
C VAL A 106 19.59 -11.95 4.68
N ASN A 107 20.58 -12.84 4.75
CA ASN A 107 21.59 -12.95 3.69
C ASN A 107 21.19 -14.08 2.73
N LYS A 108 20.72 -13.71 1.53
CA LYS A 108 20.40 -14.65 0.47
C LYS A 108 21.65 -14.89 -0.37
N ILE A 109 22.19 -16.11 -0.32
CA ILE A 109 23.44 -16.48 -0.99
C ILE A 109 23.25 -17.11 -2.38
N ASN A 110 22.03 -17.48 -2.75
CA ASN A 110 21.72 -18.19 -4.00
C ASN A 110 20.52 -17.56 -4.71
N GLY A 111 20.52 -17.60 -6.04
CA GLY A 111 19.39 -17.20 -6.89
C GLY A 111 19.47 -15.76 -7.40
N ALA A 112 18.44 -15.35 -8.14
CA ALA A 112 18.34 -13.99 -8.69
C ALA A 112 18.24 -12.90 -7.60
N ASP A 113 17.74 -13.27 -6.41
CA ASP A 113 17.56 -12.38 -5.26
C ASP A 113 18.78 -12.39 -4.31
N GLN A 114 19.97 -12.72 -4.82
CA GLN A 114 21.19 -12.74 -4.01
C GLN A 114 21.47 -11.35 -3.40
N GLY A 115 21.83 -11.33 -2.13
CA GLY A 115 22.18 -10.11 -1.42
C GLY A 115 21.85 -10.15 0.06
N LEU A 116 22.27 -9.11 0.76
CA LEU A 116 21.84 -8.84 2.13
C LEU A 116 20.57 -7.99 2.07
N TRP A 117 19.49 -8.52 2.61
CA TRP A 117 18.18 -7.88 2.66
C TRP A 117 17.90 -7.40 4.07
N MET A 118 17.33 -6.20 4.22
CA MET A 118 17.03 -5.58 5.52
C MET A 118 15.59 -5.13 5.60
N CYS A 119 14.97 -5.18 6.78
CA CYS A 119 13.67 -4.56 7.00
C CYS A 119 13.78 -3.04 6.83
N GLU A 120 12.64 -2.38 6.56
CA GLU A 120 12.54 -0.93 6.33
C GLU A 120 13.34 -0.08 7.34
N ILE A 121 13.18 -0.35 8.63
CA ILE A 121 13.80 0.46 9.69
C ILE A 121 15.33 0.34 9.66
N LEU A 122 15.84 -0.89 9.48
CA LEU A 122 17.28 -1.11 9.39
C LEU A 122 17.84 -0.54 8.07
N ALA A 123 17.10 -0.65 6.97
CA ALA A 123 17.47 -0.10 5.67
C ALA A 123 17.57 1.44 5.72
N LEU A 124 16.67 2.13 6.42
CA LEU A 124 16.74 3.58 6.63
C LEU A 124 17.98 3.98 7.44
N LYS A 125 18.32 3.22 8.49
CA LYS A 125 19.57 3.45 9.24
C LYS A 125 20.79 3.22 8.36
N PHE A 126 20.76 2.17 7.53
CA PHE A 126 21.83 1.86 6.58
C PHE A 126 22.00 2.99 5.55
N ALA A 127 20.90 3.52 5.01
CA ALA A 127 20.90 4.68 4.11
C ALA A 127 21.59 5.91 4.72
N GLY A 128 21.31 6.22 5.99
CA GLY A 128 21.99 7.30 6.69
C GLY A 128 23.51 7.10 6.77
N TRP A 129 23.95 5.86 7.02
CA TRP A 129 25.38 5.53 7.10
C TRP A 129 26.10 5.56 5.74
N LEU A 130 25.40 5.33 4.62
CA LEU A 130 26.01 5.27 3.30
C LEU A 130 26.66 6.60 2.91
N ASN A 131 26.00 7.73 3.12
CA ASN A 131 26.53 9.04 2.78
C ASN A 131 25.78 10.17 3.52
N PRO A 132 26.48 11.15 4.14
CA PRO A 132 25.80 12.23 4.87
C PRO A 132 24.85 13.10 4.01
N LYS A 133 25.19 13.34 2.74
CA LYS A 133 24.30 14.07 1.81
C LYS A 133 23.05 13.24 1.49
N PHE A 134 23.22 11.94 1.32
CA PHE A 134 22.09 11.03 1.10
C PHE A 134 21.20 10.91 2.34
N GLU A 135 21.79 10.86 3.54
CA GLU A 135 21.07 10.87 4.83
C GLU A 135 20.14 12.08 4.96
N VAL A 136 20.68 13.29 4.72
CA VAL A 136 19.90 14.53 4.75
C VAL A 136 18.78 14.52 3.72
N TRP A 137 19.04 13.98 2.52
CA TRP A 137 18.02 13.83 1.48
C TRP A 137 16.91 12.87 1.91
N VAL A 138 17.23 11.68 2.45
CA VAL A 138 16.25 10.71 2.98
C VAL A 138 15.36 11.36 4.03
N TYR A 139 15.95 12.08 4.99
CA TYR A 139 15.18 12.77 6.04
C TYR A 139 14.32 13.91 5.51
N SER A 140 14.79 14.61 4.47
CA SER A 140 14.01 15.66 3.81
C SER A 140 12.81 15.07 3.09
N THR A 141 12.99 13.96 2.38
CA THR A 141 11.92 13.20 1.73
C THR A 141 10.88 12.74 2.75
N ILE A 142 11.30 12.08 3.84
CA ILE A 142 10.39 11.66 4.93
C ILE A 142 9.62 12.87 5.47
N ARG A 143 10.31 14.00 5.70
CA ARG A 143 9.70 15.24 6.19
C ARG A 143 8.64 15.80 5.22
N GLU A 144 8.87 15.74 3.91
CA GLU A 144 7.90 16.18 2.90
C GLU A 144 6.63 15.31 2.89
N PHE A 145 6.74 14.03 3.26
CA PHE A 145 5.58 13.15 3.41
C PHE A 145 4.77 13.37 4.70
N LEU A 146 5.37 13.94 5.75
CA LEU A 146 4.66 14.18 7.03
C LEU A 146 3.44 15.12 6.91
N PRO A 147 3.49 16.26 6.17
CA PRO A 147 2.32 17.09 5.92
C PRO A 147 1.18 16.37 5.19
N ASN A 148 1.47 15.51 4.21
CA ASN A 148 0.44 14.76 3.49
C ASN A 148 -0.37 13.84 4.43
N LEU A 149 0.23 13.34 5.53
CA LEU A 149 -0.50 12.61 6.58
C LEU A 149 -1.42 13.52 7.41
N ARG A 150 -1.08 14.81 7.56
CA ARG A 150 -1.92 15.81 8.24
C ARG A 150 -3.03 16.37 7.35
N ASP A 151 -2.75 16.60 6.06
CA ASP A 151 -3.70 17.17 5.10
C ASP A 151 -4.74 16.17 4.58
N ASN A 152 -4.43 14.87 4.63
CA ASN A 152 -5.43 13.82 4.44
C ASN A 152 -6.62 13.96 5.39
N ASN A 153 -6.48 14.65 6.55
CA ASN A 153 -7.60 14.94 7.42
C ASN A 153 -8.68 15.79 6.75
N GLU A 154 -8.34 16.72 5.85
CA GLU A 154 -9.36 17.54 5.17
C GLU A 154 -10.09 16.74 4.09
N ALA A 155 -9.38 15.88 3.36
CA ALA A 155 -10.01 14.95 2.42
C ALA A 155 -10.96 13.98 3.16
N TYR A 156 -10.54 13.43 4.31
CA TYR A 156 -11.39 12.56 5.13
C TYR A 156 -12.59 13.32 5.73
N LYS A 157 -12.39 14.55 6.22
CA LYS A 157 -13.50 15.41 6.69
C LYS A 157 -14.51 15.68 5.57
N GLN A 158 -14.03 15.92 4.35
CA GLN A 158 -14.89 16.16 3.21
C GLN A 158 -15.66 14.90 2.78
N ILE A 159 -15.02 13.72 2.83
CA ILE A 159 -15.68 12.43 2.60
C ILE A 159 -16.82 12.23 3.61
N VAL A 160 -16.54 12.35 4.91
CA VAL A 160 -17.54 12.18 5.98
C VAL A 160 -18.70 13.16 5.81
N LYS A 161 -18.41 14.42 5.44
CA LYS A 161 -19.43 15.43 5.17
C LYS A 161 -20.32 15.06 3.98
N LEU A 162 -19.74 14.56 2.89
CA LEU A 162 -20.49 14.14 1.71
C LEU A 162 -21.32 12.88 1.98
N GLU A 163 -20.81 11.94 2.78
CA GLU A 163 -21.56 10.75 3.22
C GLU A 163 -22.79 11.12 4.04
N ASP A 164 -22.67 12.03 5.01
CA ASP A 164 -23.82 12.53 5.79
C ASP A 164 -24.87 13.24 4.90
N GLN A 165 -24.42 14.03 3.91
CA GLN A 165 -25.32 14.64 2.94
C GLN A 165 -26.05 13.61 2.09
N LEU A 166 -25.36 12.54 1.66
CA LEU A 166 -25.95 11.45 0.91
C LEU A 166 -27.00 10.71 1.74
N ASP A 167 -26.70 10.38 2.99
CA ASP A 167 -27.62 9.69 3.90
C ASP A 167 -28.89 10.50 4.15
N LYS A 168 -28.76 11.81 4.36
CA LYS A 168 -29.91 12.73 4.48
C LYS A 168 -30.76 12.74 3.21
N LEU A 169 -30.11 12.75 2.04
CA LEU A 169 -30.81 12.73 0.76
C LEU A 169 -31.55 11.39 0.54
N VAL A 170 -30.90 10.27 0.83
CA VAL A 170 -31.50 8.93 0.75
C VAL A 170 -32.70 8.83 1.66
N LYS A 171 -32.60 9.24 2.93
CA LYS A 171 -33.73 9.25 3.88
C LYS A 171 -34.91 10.08 3.36
N ARG A 172 -34.64 11.24 2.76
CA ARG A 172 -35.69 12.08 2.15
C ARG A 172 -36.35 11.40 0.96
N LEU A 173 -35.58 10.69 0.13
CA LEU A 173 -36.07 10.06 -1.09
C LEU A 173 -36.64 8.64 -0.87
N GLN A 174 -36.52 8.06 0.33
CA GLN A 174 -37.07 6.74 0.63
C GLN A 174 -38.58 6.61 0.36
N GLY A 175 -39.36 7.69 0.47
CA GLY A 175 -40.78 7.67 0.13
C GLY A 175 -41.10 7.74 -1.37
N ASN A 176 -40.09 8.02 -2.21
CA ASN A 176 -40.29 8.19 -3.65
C ASN A 176 -40.33 6.83 -4.37
N ALA A 177 -41.39 6.58 -5.13
CA ALA A 177 -41.61 5.31 -5.82
C ALA A 177 -40.50 4.99 -6.85
N ASP A 178 -40.07 5.97 -7.64
CA ASP A 178 -39.00 5.79 -8.63
C ASP A 178 -37.65 5.52 -7.95
N PHE A 179 -37.40 6.13 -6.80
CA PHE A 179 -36.20 5.88 -6.01
C PHE A 179 -36.19 4.44 -5.43
N GLN A 180 -37.34 3.95 -4.96
CA GLN A 180 -37.47 2.56 -4.51
C GLN A 180 -37.25 1.56 -5.66
N ILE A 181 -37.83 1.83 -6.82
CA ILE A 181 -37.60 1.02 -8.03
C ILE A 181 -36.11 1.04 -8.41
N TYR A 182 -35.48 2.21 -8.39
CA TYR A 182 -34.05 2.36 -8.63
C TYR A 182 -33.22 1.51 -7.65
N MET A 183 -33.52 1.55 -6.35
CA MET A 183 -32.80 0.78 -5.34
C MET A 183 -32.95 -0.73 -5.54
N GLN A 184 -34.16 -1.20 -5.85
CA GLN A 184 -34.41 -2.61 -6.18
C GLN A 184 -33.65 -3.07 -7.43
N LEU A 185 -33.61 -2.24 -8.48
CA LEU A 185 -32.84 -2.54 -9.70
C LEU A 185 -31.33 -2.57 -9.41
N GLN A 186 -30.82 -1.67 -8.56
CA GLN A 186 -29.42 -1.69 -8.12
C GLN A 186 -29.08 -2.96 -7.34
N GLU A 187 -29.94 -3.40 -6.41
CA GLU A 187 -29.73 -4.65 -5.69
C GLU A 187 -29.74 -5.87 -6.61
N LYS A 188 -30.72 -5.95 -7.52
CA LYS A 188 -30.78 -7.02 -8.54
C LYS A 188 -29.50 -7.04 -9.37
N LEU A 189 -29.00 -5.87 -9.77
CA LEU A 189 -27.72 -5.75 -10.49
C LEU A 189 -26.52 -6.21 -9.66
N LYS A 190 -26.50 -5.96 -8.34
CA LYS A 190 -25.41 -6.39 -7.44
C LYS A 190 -25.38 -7.92 -7.26
N LYS A 191 -26.56 -8.55 -7.20
CA LYS A 191 -26.71 -10.02 -7.03
C LYS A 191 -26.37 -10.82 -8.29
N LEU A 192 -26.26 -10.19 -9.46
CA LEU A 192 -25.87 -10.88 -10.69
C LEU A 192 -24.39 -11.31 -10.67
N PRO A 193 -24.04 -12.51 -11.19
CA PRO A 193 -22.68 -13.03 -11.15
C PRO A 193 -21.66 -12.07 -11.77
N TYR A 194 -20.64 -11.69 -10.99
CA TYR A 194 -19.61 -10.74 -11.41
C TYR A 194 -18.87 -11.19 -12.68
N ARG A 195 -18.64 -12.50 -12.85
CA ARG A 195 -17.96 -13.11 -14.01
C ARG A 195 -18.65 -12.80 -15.36
N ILE A 196 -19.97 -12.65 -15.39
CA ILE A 196 -20.73 -12.38 -16.63
C ILE A 196 -20.53 -10.93 -17.11
N LYS A 197 -20.31 -9.97 -16.20
CA LYS A 197 -20.16 -8.54 -16.56
C LYS A 197 -18.78 -8.15 -17.09
N ARG A 198 -17.72 -8.83 -16.65
CA ARG A 198 -16.32 -8.49 -17.01
C ARG A 198 -15.90 -9.08 -18.35
N ASN A 199 -16.25 -10.34 -18.61
CA ASN A 199 -15.79 -11.06 -19.82
C ASN A 199 -16.69 -10.84 -21.04
N ASN A 200 -17.92 -10.37 -20.86
CA ASN A 200 -18.90 -10.20 -21.95
C ASN A 200 -19.22 -8.72 -22.23
N GLN A 201 -18.26 -7.80 -22.04
CA GLN A 201 -18.50 -6.37 -22.30
C GLN A 201 -18.88 -6.09 -23.76
N ALA A 202 -18.29 -6.80 -24.72
CA ALA A 202 -18.62 -6.70 -26.14
C ALA A 202 -20.08 -7.14 -26.39
N THR A 203 -20.50 -8.27 -25.84
CA THR A 203 -21.87 -8.78 -25.90
C THR A 203 -22.86 -7.82 -25.23
N LEU A 204 -22.51 -7.27 -24.05
CA LEU A 204 -23.33 -6.27 -23.37
C LEU A 204 -23.46 -4.97 -24.18
N LYS A 205 -22.42 -4.57 -24.93
CA LYS A 205 -22.46 -3.42 -25.84
C LYS A 205 -23.41 -3.69 -27.00
N GLN A 206 -23.40 -4.91 -27.57
CA GLN A 206 -24.32 -5.33 -28.63
C GLN A 206 -25.78 -5.31 -28.15
N TYR A 207 -26.10 -5.89 -26.98
CA TYR A 207 -27.45 -5.83 -26.42
C TYR A 207 -27.91 -4.40 -26.08
N ARG A 208 -27.00 -3.49 -25.73
CA ARG A 208 -27.33 -2.06 -25.53
C ARG A 208 -27.68 -1.35 -26.84
N GLN A 209 -27.03 -1.71 -27.94
CA GLN A 209 -27.32 -1.16 -29.27
C GLN A 209 -28.66 -1.68 -29.82
N LEU A 210 -28.96 -2.96 -29.64
CA LEU A 210 -30.24 -3.56 -30.03
C LEU A 210 -31.44 -2.99 -29.26
N LYS A 211 -31.23 -2.50 -28.04
CA LYS A 211 -32.27 -1.86 -27.21
C LYS A 211 -32.52 -0.39 -27.57
N ALA A 212 -31.71 0.19 -28.44
CA ALA A 212 -31.79 1.60 -28.86
C ALA A 212 -32.50 1.80 -30.21
N ILE A 213 -32.98 0.70 -30.81
CA ILE A 213 -33.89 0.65 -31.98
C ILE A 213 -35.31 0.44 -31.44
#